data_AF-A0AAW9L7M4-F1
#
_entry.id   AF-A0AAW9L7M4-F1
#
_cell.length_a   1.000
_cell.length_b   1.000
_cell.length_c   1.000
_cell.angle_alpha   90.00
_cell.angle_beta   90.00
_cell.angle_gamma   90.00
#
_symmetry.space_group_name_H-M   'P 1'
#
loop_
_entity.id
_entity.type
_entity.pdbx_description
1 polymer ?
#
loop_
_entity_poly.entity_id
_entity_poly.type
_entity_poly.pdbx_seq_one_letter_code
_entity_poly.pdbx_strand_id
1 'polypeptide(L)'
;MSAEPEPLRVSLEVWHPDCWTIETTEAVDVGILGRVVARDVGSRSTAFVTLYADRRRELDDAIETIRSSPHVHDATRVPRTGPGSDHARPGNATTDLLIDHEASSQISGAFLSRDFVHARPVDTRDGSEQWVLLTKQTRDGVTESLDEITDAQDADITVTGISRTADDTNAARFSLTSLSARQRRSSNSPAPGATTSGRNRFRRATSRPNSTSRRPRCTNTSTRRRRSCWERSSPRPRLLTLVERTRRPRS
;
A
#
# COMPACT_ATOMS: atom_id res chain seq x y z
N MET A 1 43.76 4.40 8.73
CA MET A 1 42.60 4.12 7.85
C MET A 1 41.45 3.74 8.76
N SER A 2 40.60 4.71 9.10
CA SER A 2 39.38 4.42 9.85
C SER A 2 38.47 3.59 8.95
N ALA A 3 37.97 2.47 9.43
CA ALA A 3 36.95 1.72 8.70
C ALA A 3 35.74 2.64 8.52
N GLU A 4 35.30 2.82 7.27
CA GLU A 4 34.03 3.50 6.99
C GLU A 4 32.93 2.78 7.77
N PRO A 5 32.07 3.51 8.51
CA PRO A 5 30.99 2.88 9.25
C PRO A 5 30.08 2.14 8.27
N GLU A 6 29.89 0.86 8.55
CA GLU A 6 29.04 -0.02 7.74
C GLU A 6 27.58 0.47 7.79
N PRO A 7 26.87 0.55 6.65
CA PRO A 7 25.52 1.08 6.64
C PRO A 7 24.55 0.22 7.46
N LEU A 8 23.66 0.92 8.18
CA LEU A 8 22.55 0.33 8.91
C LEU A 8 21.33 0.19 7.99
N ARG A 9 20.65 -0.94 8.11
CA ARG A 9 19.27 -1.13 7.64
C ARG A 9 18.33 -0.88 8.82
N VAL A 10 17.39 0.04 8.63
CA VAL A 10 16.40 0.42 9.63
C VAL A 10 15.01 0.09 9.09
N SER A 11 14.24 -0.71 9.84
CA SER A 11 12.84 -1.01 9.53
C SER A 11 11.95 -0.21 10.46
N LEU A 12 10.94 0.46 9.89
CA LEU A 12 10.04 1.35 10.62
C LEU A 12 8.57 1.03 10.30
N GLU A 13 7.72 1.27 11.27
CA GLU A 13 6.29 1.53 11.10
C GLU A 13 6.07 3.03 11.31
N VAL A 14 5.42 3.67 10.36
CA VAL A 14 5.29 5.13 10.30
C VAL A 14 3.82 5.50 10.10
N TRP A 15 3.34 6.41 10.93
CA TRP A 15 2.10 7.16 10.71
C TRP A 15 2.42 8.65 10.69
N HIS A 16 1.73 9.41 9.86
CA HIS A 16 1.81 10.87 9.85
C HIS A 16 0.53 11.46 9.24
N PRO A 17 0.16 12.71 9.60
CA PRO A 17 -1.06 13.34 9.13
C PRO A 17 -1.02 13.61 7.62
N ASP A 18 -2.21 13.86 7.06
CA ASP A 18 -2.45 14.28 5.67
C ASP A 18 -1.91 13.32 4.60
N CYS A 19 -1.58 12.09 4.99
CA CYS A 19 -1.01 11.09 4.10
C CYS A 19 -2.10 10.33 3.35
N TRP A 20 -2.27 10.62 2.07
CA TRP A 20 -3.33 10.01 1.26
C TRP A 20 -3.25 8.48 1.21
N THR A 21 -2.05 7.89 1.30
CA THR A 21 -1.88 6.42 1.33
C THR A 21 -2.44 5.84 2.62
N ILE A 22 -2.09 6.42 3.77
CA ILE A 22 -2.60 6.03 5.09
C ILE A 22 -4.12 6.16 5.11
N GLU A 23 -4.64 7.36 4.81
CA GLU A 23 -6.09 7.65 4.80
C GLU A 23 -6.87 6.66 3.91
N THR A 24 -6.32 6.32 2.74
CA THR A 24 -6.95 5.36 1.83
C THR A 24 -7.03 3.98 2.47
N THR A 25 -5.93 3.49 3.06
CA THR A 25 -5.89 2.15 3.66
C THR A 25 -6.65 2.03 4.98
N GLU A 26 -6.93 3.15 5.65
CA GLU A 26 -7.88 3.18 6.78
C GLU A 26 -9.34 3.10 6.30
N ALA A 27 -9.65 3.77 5.19
CA ALA A 27 -11.01 3.86 4.66
C ALA A 27 -11.45 2.57 3.96
N VAL A 28 -10.54 1.89 3.27
CA VAL A 28 -10.84 0.69 2.49
C VAL A 28 -9.77 -0.41 2.66
N ASP A 29 -10.22 -1.66 2.55
CA ASP A 29 -9.36 -2.86 2.66
C ASP A 29 -8.52 -3.04 1.38
N VAL A 30 -7.42 -2.28 1.32
CA VAL A 30 -6.44 -2.27 0.22
C VAL A 30 -5.04 -2.10 0.79
N GLY A 31 -4.05 -2.65 0.11
CA GLY A 31 -2.65 -2.31 0.35
C GLY A 31 -2.05 -1.52 -0.80
N ILE A 32 -1.08 -0.66 -0.49
CA ILE A 32 -0.45 0.26 -1.45
C ILE A 32 1.06 0.06 -1.38
N LEU A 33 1.68 -0.32 -2.50
CA LEU A 33 3.13 -0.33 -2.66
C LEU A 33 3.59 0.93 -3.39
N GLY A 34 4.16 1.87 -2.64
CA GLY A 34 4.78 3.08 -3.15
C GLY A 34 6.18 2.80 -3.71
N ARG A 35 6.37 2.92 -5.02
CA ARG A 35 7.71 2.89 -5.63
C ARG A 35 8.14 4.32 -5.88
N VAL A 36 9.28 4.66 -5.29
CA VAL A 36 9.88 6.00 -5.36
C VAL A 36 9.95 6.46 -6.82
N VAL A 37 9.10 7.43 -7.12
CA VAL A 37 9.28 8.41 -8.18
C VAL A 37 8.85 9.69 -7.47
N ALA A 38 9.79 10.57 -7.20
CA ALA A 38 9.48 11.93 -6.78
C ALA A 38 10.18 12.80 -7.79
N ARG A 39 9.39 13.49 -8.61
CA ARG A 39 9.84 14.68 -9.31
C ARG A 39 9.04 15.81 -8.71
N ASP A 40 9.61 16.47 -7.73
CA ASP A 40 8.97 17.64 -7.17
C ASP A 40 9.03 18.76 -8.21
N VAL A 41 7.86 19.21 -8.64
CA VAL A 41 7.70 20.38 -9.52
C VAL A 41 6.84 21.38 -8.76
N GLY A 42 7.48 22.30 -8.04
CA GLY A 42 6.79 23.23 -7.16
C GLY A 42 6.19 22.48 -5.95
N SER A 43 4.88 22.62 -5.73
CA SER A 43 4.17 21.94 -4.64
C SER A 43 3.67 20.53 -4.99
N ARG A 44 3.93 20.03 -6.21
CA ARG A 44 3.41 18.75 -6.68
C ARG A 44 4.51 17.70 -6.77
N SER A 45 4.16 16.47 -6.42
CA SER A 45 4.97 15.29 -6.67
C SER A 45 4.16 14.22 -7.41
N THR A 46 4.85 13.37 -8.15
CA THR A 46 4.23 12.29 -8.94
C THR A 46 4.77 10.95 -8.50
N ALA A 47 3.93 10.13 -7.86
CA ALA A 47 4.28 8.80 -7.36
C ALA A 47 3.78 7.69 -8.30
N PHE A 48 4.56 6.61 -8.41
CA PHE A 48 4.12 5.36 -9.06
C PHE A 48 3.80 4.30 -8.00
N VAL A 49 2.56 3.84 -7.96
CA VAL A 49 2.09 2.92 -6.92
C VAL A 49 1.45 1.67 -7.52
N THR A 50 1.53 0.55 -6.80
CA THR A 50 0.70 -0.63 -7.07
C THR A 50 -0.30 -0.78 -5.93
N LEU A 51 -1.59 -0.79 -6.26
CA LEU A 51 -2.62 -1.23 -5.34
C LEU A 51 -2.76 -2.75 -5.41
N TYR A 52 -2.98 -3.38 -4.27
CA TYR A 52 -3.26 -4.81 -4.17
C TYR A 52 -4.41 -5.09 -3.20
N ALA A 53 -5.29 -6.02 -3.57
CA ALA A 53 -6.46 -6.41 -2.79
C ALA A 53 -6.91 -7.84 -3.13
N ASP A 54 -7.85 -8.38 -2.36
CA ASP A 54 -8.43 -9.70 -2.62
C ASP A 54 -9.34 -9.69 -3.86
N ARG A 55 -10.04 -8.58 -4.11
CA ARG A 55 -11.07 -8.44 -5.14
C ARG A 55 -10.91 -7.17 -5.95
N ARG A 56 -11.30 -7.24 -7.23
CA ARG A 56 -11.29 -6.10 -8.16
C ARG A 56 -12.10 -4.90 -7.63
N ARG A 57 -13.26 -5.17 -7.00
CA ARG A 57 -14.12 -4.12 -6.44
C ARG A 57 -13.41 -3.27 -5.37
N GLU A 58 -12.54 -3.89 -4.56
CA GLU A 58 -11.79 -3.17 -3.52
C GLU A 58 -10.76 -2.23 -4.16
N LEU A 59 -10.19 -2.62 -5.30
CA LEU A 59 -9.32 -1.73 -6.08
C LEU A 59 -10.10 -0.55 -6.68
N ASP A 60 -11.33 -0.79 -7.13
CA ASP A 60 -12.16 0.28 -7.69
C ASP A 60 -12.60 1.27 -6.59
N ASP A 61 -13.01 0.77 -5.42
CA ASP A 61 -13.34 1.56 -4.22
C ASP A 61 -12.12 2.37 -3.75
N ALA A 62 -10.92 1.76 -3.75
CA ALA A 62 -9.67 2.44 -3.40
C ALA A 62 -9.32 3.56 -4.38
N ILE A 63 -9.51 3.34 -5.68
CA ILE A 63 -9.23 4.37 -6.69
C ILE A 63 -10.20 5.56 -6.56
N GLU A 64 -11.47 5.30 -6.24
CA GLU A 64 -12.44 6.37 -5.96
C GLU A 64 -12.06 7.14 -4.70
N THR A 65 -11.63 6.42 -3.65
CA THR A 65 -11.16 7.02 -2.38
C THR A 65 -9.94 7.91 -2.62
N ILE A 66 -8.91 7.40 -3.31
CA ILE A 66 -7.69 8.16 -3.67
C ILE A 66 -8.05 9.42 -4.46
N ARG A 67 -8.93 9.34 -5.45
CA ARG A 67 -9.36 10.49 -6.27
C ARG A 67 -10.17 11.53 -5.50
N SER A 68 -10.76 11.13 -4.37
CA SER A 68 -11.54 12.01 -3.51
C SER A 68 -10.69 12.66 -2.41
N SER A 69 -9.45 12.22 -2.23
CA SER A 69 -8.52 12.81 -1.25
C SER A 69 -8.19 14.25 -1.66
N PRO A 70 -8.21 15.21 -0.72
CA PRO A 70 -7.82 16.60 -0.98
C PRO A 70 -6.33 16.74 -1.33
N HIS A 71 -5.50 15.74 -0.99
CA HIS A 71 -4.06 15.74 -1.26
C HIS A 71 -3.71 15.17 -2.63
N VAL A 72 -4.67 14.55 -3.32
CA VAL A 72 -4.46 13.94 -4.64
C VAL A 72 -5.07 14.82 -5.72
N HIS A 73 -4.29 15.11 -6.74
CA HIS A 73 -4.72 15.92 -7.88
C HIS A 73 -5.13 15.08 -9.08
N ASP A 74 -4.40 14.01 -9.36
CA ASP A 74 -4.74 13.07 -10.42
C ASP A 74 -4.35 11.64 -10.03
N ALA A 75 -5.14 10.68 -10.51
CA ALA A 75 -4.88 9.26 -10.33
C ALA A 75 -5.20 8.51 -11.63
N THR A 76 -4.13 8.21 -12.37
CA THR A 76 -4.20 7.60 -13.70
C THR A 76 -3.82 6.13 -13.63
N ARG A 77 -4.72 5.24 -14.08
CA ARG A 77 -4.40 3.81 -14.21
C ARG A 77 -3.34 3.61 -15.29
N VAL A 78 -2.29 2.85 -14.97
CA VAL A 78 -1.26 2.45 -15.93
C VAL A 78 -1.68 1.13 -16.57
N PRO A 79 -1.89 1.07 -17.89
CA PRO A 79 -2.25 -0.17 -18.57
C PRO A 79 -1.15 -1.22 -18.42
N ARG A 80 -1.50 -2.43 -17.98
CA ARG A 80 -0.57 -3.56 -18.00
C ARG A 80 -0.44 -4.09 -19.42
N THR A 81 0.72 -3.91 -20.04
CA THR A 81 1.03 -4.45 -21.36
C THR A 81 1.41 -5.93 -21.22
N GLY A 82 0.50 -6.86 -21.58
CA GLY A 82 0.80 -8.30 -21.63
C GLY A 82 -0.44 -9.20 -21.77
N PRO A 83 -0.34 -10.39 -22.40
CA PRO A 83 -1.46 -11.32 -22.53
C PRO A 83 -1.84 -11.91 -21.17
N GLY A 84 -3.06 -11.62 -20.70
CA GLY A 84 -3.61 -12.09 -19.42
C GLY A 84 -4.15 -11.02 -18.46
N SER A 85 -4.24 -9.76 -18.92
CA SER A 85 -4.64 -8.58 -18.11
C SER A 85 -6.07 -8.58 -17.56
N ASP A 86 -6.95 -9.49 -18.02
CA ASP A 86 -8.39 -9.47 -17.69
C ASP A 86 -8.87 -10.53 -16.69
N HIS A 87 -7.98 -11.40 -16.21
CA HIS A 87 -8.37 -12.46 -15.27
C HIS A 87 -7.49 -12.44 -14.02
N ALA A 88 -7.65 -11.39 -13.20
CA ALA A 88 -7.23 -11.47 -11.81
C ALA A 88 -7.94 -12.69 -11.19
N ARG A 89 -7.17 -13.71 -10.79
CA ARG A 89 -7.72 -14.81 -10.01
C ARG A 89 -8.29 -14.22 -8.71
N PRO A 90 -9.46 -14.67 -8.24
CA PRO A 90 -9.95 -14.28 -6.92
C PRO A 90 -8.84 -14.46 -5.86
N GLY A 91 -8.54 -13.40 -5.10
CA GLY A 91 -7.53 -13.40 -4.04
C GLY A 91 -6.13 -12.85 -4.42
N ASN A 92 -5.97 -12.16 -5.55
CA ASN A 92 -4.76 -11.39 -5.86
C ASN A 92 -5.00 -10.35 -6.98
N ALA A 93 -5.92 -9.42 -6.76
CA ALA A 93 -6.16 -8.34 -7.69
C ALA A 93 -5.09 -7.26 -7.49
N THR A 94 -4.44 -6.82 -8.58
CA THR A 94 -3.50 -5.70 -8.54
C THR A 94 -3.74 -4.72 -9.68
N THR A 95 -3.45 -3.45 -9.44
CA THR A 95 -3.47 -2.41 -10.48
C THR A 95 -2.39 -1.37 -10.20
N ASP A 96 -1.75 -0.87 -11.24
CA ASP A 96 -0.72 0.16 -11.14
C ASP A 96 -1.33 1.52 -11.44
N LEU A 97 -0.91 2.54 -10.69
CA LEU A 97 -1.35 3.92 -10.83
C LEU A 97 -0.15 4.86 -10.89
N LEU A 98 -0.30 5.93 -11.67
CA LEU A 98 0.49 7.15 -11.55
C LEU A 98 -0.36 8.18 -10.80
N ILE A 99 0.16 8.70 -9.69
CA ILE A 99 -0.55 9.61 -8.79
C ILE A 99 0.19 10.94 -8.77
N ASP A 100 -0.50 12.01 -9.13
CA ASP A 100 -0.05 13.37 -8.83
C ASP A 100 -0.69 13.82 -7.52
N HIS A 101 0.12 14.29 -6.58
CA HIS A 101 -0.35 14.69 -5.25
C HIS A 101 0.47 15.88 -4.72
N GLU A 102 0.04 16.43 -3.60
CA GLU A 102 0.75 17.49 -2.88
C GLU A 102 2.07 16.95 -2.31
N ALA A 103 3.20 17.62 -2.59
CA ALA A 103 4.51 17.19 -2.12
C ALA A 103 4.61 17.23 -0.59
N SER A 104 3.88 18.13 0.06
CA SER A 104 3.83 18.23 1.53
C SER A 104 3.11 17.06 2.20
N SER A 105 2.35 16.26 1.45
CA SER A 105 1.64 15.10 1.98
C SER A 105 2.55 13.87 2.15
N GLN A 106 3.86 13.98 1.88
CA GLN A 106 4.82 12.90 2.02
C GLN A 106 5.90 13.22 3.04
N ILE A 107 6.17 12.27 3.93
CA ILE A 107 7.26 12.35 4.90
C ILE A 107 8.64 11.97 4.33
N SER A 108 8.69 11.42 3.11
CA SER A 108 9.91 10.90 2.46
C SER A 108 11.06 11.93 2.39
N GLY A 109 10.72 13.20 2.15
CA GLY A 109 11.70 14.30 2.14
C GLY A 109 12.39 14.51 3.49
N ALA A 110 11.67 14.31 4.61
CA ALA A 110 12.23 14.45 5.95
C ALA A 110 13.27 13.36 6.24
N PHE A 111 13.01 12.12 5.81
CA PHE A 111 13.98 11.02 5.87
C PHE A 111 15.20 11.28 4.97
N LEU A 112 14.98 11.66 3.72
CA LEU A 112 16.06 11.95 2.77
C LEU A 112 16.98 13.08 3.26
N SER A 113 16.43 14.12 3.88
CA SER A 113 17.20 15.24 4.44
C SER A 113 18.14 14.85 5.60
N ARG A 114 17.93 13.66 6.19
CA ARG A 114 18.70 13.09 7.31
C ARG A 114 19.46 11.82 6.89
N ASP A 115 19.87 11.75 5.63
CA ASP A 115 20.69 10.65 5.09
C ASP A 115 20.05 9.26 5.19
N PHE A 116 18.71 9.18 5.20
CA PHE A 116 18.00 7.92 4.99
C PHE A 116 17.61 7.76 3.53
N VAL A 117 17.85 6.58 2.95
CA VAL A 117 17.41 6.25 1.59
C VAL A 117 16.59 4.97 1.60
N HIS A 118 15.60 4.87 0.71
CA HIS A 118 14.75 3.68 0.61
C HIS A 118 15.57 2.44 0.21
N ALA A 119 15.51 1.40 1.04
CA ALA A 119 16.04 0.07 0.73
C ALA A 119 15.01 -0.79 -0.02
N ARG A 120 13.71 -0.49 0.17
CA ARG A 120 12.57 -1.19 -0.41
C ARG A 120 11.44 -0.18 -0.71
N PRO A 121 10.51 -0.53 -1.62
CA PRO A 121 9.24 0.18 -1.73
C PRO A 121 8.54 0.30 -0.38
N VAL A 122 7.85 1.42 -0.17
CA VAL A 122 7.01 1.62 1.02
C VAL A 122 5.75 0.79 0.86
N ASP A 123 5.38 0.08 1.91
CA ASP A 123 4.16 -0.74 1.94
C ASP A 123 3.18 -0.17 2.95
N THR A 124 2.12 0.45 2.45
CA THR A 124 1.06 1.05 3.27
C THR A 124 -0.11 0.07 3.38
N ARG A 125 -0.52 -0.22 4.60
CA ARG A 125 -1.66 -1.08 4.92
C ARG A 125 -2.19 -0.76 6.32
N ASP A 126 -3.47 -0.97 6.52
CA ASP A 126 -4.12 -0.86 7.83
C ASP A 126 -3.84 0.49 8.54
N GLY A 127 -3.74 1.59 7.77
CA GLY A 127 -3.46 2.92 8.30
C GLY A 127 -2.02 3.16 8.77
N SER A 128 -1.08 2.34 8.35
CA SER A 128 0.34 2.54 8.66
C SER A 128 1.22 2.27 7.45
N GLU A 129 2.36 2.95 7.39
CA GLU A 129 3.38 2.70 6.38
C GLU A 129 4.53 1.88 6.94
N GLN A 130 4.94 0.88 6.19
CA GLN A 130 6.07 0.02 6.53
C GLN A 130 7.26 0.40 5.67
N TRP A 131 8.31 0.91 6.32
CA TRP A 131 9.49 1.45 5.67
C TRP A 131 10.69 0.55 5.94
N VAL A 132 11.56 0.43 4.93
CA VAL A 132 12.89 -0.12 5.11
C VAL A 132 13.88 0.85 4.49
N LEU A 133 14.73 1.43 5.33
CA LEU A 133 15.67 2.49 5.02
C LEU A 133 17.12 2.00 5.18
N LEU A 134 18.04 2.63 4.45
CA LEU A 134 19.48 2.52 4.64
C LEU A 134 20.04 3.86 5.09
N THR A 135 21.04 3.82 5.97
CA THR A 135 21.76 5.01 6.42
C THR A 135 23.19 4.67 6.82
N LYS A 136 24.09 5.66 6.79
CA LYS A 136 25.48 5.53 7.29
C LYS A 136 25.62 6.00 8.75
N GLN A 137 24.54 6.47 9.35
CA GLN A 137 24.53 6.95 10.72
C GLN A 137 24.82 5.83 11.73
N THR A 138 25.18 6.23 12.96
CA THR A 138 25.22 5.33 14.12
C THR A 138 23.80 5.04 14.62
N ARG A 139 23.63 4.05 15.50
CA ARG A 139 22.31 3.76 16.11
C ARG A 139 21.76 4.95 16.90
N ASP A 140 22.63 5.66 17.61
CA ASP A 140 22.24 6.83 18.39
C ASP A 140 21.82 7.98 17.45
N GLY A 141 22.58 8.22 16.36
CA GLY A 141 22.21 9.22 15.35
C GLY A 141 20.90 8.90 14.63
N VAL A 142 20.62 7.62 14.38
CA VAL A 142 19.31 7.18 13.86
C VAL A 142 18.20 7.60 14.81
N THR A 143 18.35 7.33 16.11
CA THR A 143 17.30 7.65 17.10
C THR A 143 17.06 9.16 17.15
N GLU A 144 18.13 9.96 17.27
CA GLU A 144 18.05 11.43 17.26
C GLU A 144 17.38 11.96 15.98
N SER A 145 17.76 11.43 14.82
CA SER A 145 17.16 11.82 13.54
C SER A 145 15.66 11.47 13.46
N LEU A 146 15.24 10.33 14.01
CA LEU A 146 13.84 9.91 14.00
C LEU A 146 12.99 10.74 14.98
N ASP A 147 13.54 11.08 16.15
CA ASP A 147 12.89 11.97 17.12
C ASP A 147 12.65 13.35 16.49
N GLU A 148 13.65 13.91 15.79
CA GLU A 148 13.47 15.18 15.08
C GLU A 148 12.42 15.12 13.96
N ILE A 149 12.31 13.99 13.23
CA ILE A 149 11.29 13.82 12.20
C ILE A 149 9.91 13.75 12.84
N THR A 150 9.77 12.97 13.92
CA THR A 150 8.56 12.82 14.72
C THR A 150 8.04 14.21 15.13
N ASP A 151 8.90 15.03 15.73
CA ASP A 151 8.55 16.37 16.17
C ASP A 151 8.22 17.33 15.01
N ALA A 152 8.99 17.28 13.92
CA ALA A 152 8.83 18.22 12.81
C ALA A 152 7.62 17.92 11.92
N GLN A 153 7.16 16.67 11.88
CA GLN A 153 6.11 16.20 10.95
C GLN A 153 4.83 15.77 11.66
N ASP A 154 4.76 15.91 13.00
CA ASP A 154 3.65 15.39 13.82
C ASP A 154 3.39 13.90 13.54
N ALA A 155 4.48 13.14 13.44
CA ALA A 155 4.48 11.76 12.99
C ALA A 155 4.69 10.79 14.16
N ASP A 156 4.07 9.61 14.09
CA ASP A 156 4.35 8.51 14.99
C ASP A 156 5.29 7.51 14.28
N ILE A 157 6.53 7.41 14.74
CA ILE A 157 7.54 6.52 14.15
C ILE A 157 7.95 5.44 15.16
N THR A 158 7.69 4.18 14.81
CA THR A 158 8.12 3.02 15.59
C THR A 158 9.24 2.27 14.88
N VAL A 159 10.39 2.12 15.54
CA VAL A 159 11.48 1.27 15.03
C VAL A 159 11.14 -0.20 15.25
N THR A 160 10.99 -0.95 14.16
CA THR A 160 10.70 -2.40 14.20
C THR A 160 11.97 -3.25 14.06
N GLY A 161 13.09 -2.67 13.61
CA GLY A 161 14.38 -3.34 13.60
C GLY A 161 15.55 -2.49 13.11
N ILE A 162 16.76 -2.78 13.62
CA ILE A 162 18.01 -2.17 13.15
C ILE A 162 19.07 -3.26 12.98
N SER A 163 19.55 -3.44 11.76
CA SER A 163 20.57 -4.44 11.41
C SER A 163 21.73 -3.80 10.65
N ARG A 164 22.91 -4.42 10.69
CA ARG A 164 24.00 -4.08 9.77
C ARG A 164 23.76 -4.73 8.42
N THR A 165 24.20 -4.10 7.34
CA THR A 165 23.92 -4.58 5.99
C THR A 165 24.64 -5.90 5.67
N ALA A 166 25.83 -6.17 6.23
CA ALA A 166 26.59 -7.41 6.03
C ALA A 166 26.01 -8.60 6.80
N ASP A 167 25.39 -8.37 7.97
CA ASP A 167 24.67 -9.41 8.72
C ASP A 167 23.45 -9.94 7.93
N ASP A 168 22.96 -9.14 6.99
CA ASP A 168 21.79 -9.43 6.15
C ASP A 168 22.10 -10.31 4.93
N THR A 169 23.38 -10.67 4.70
CA THR A 169 23.78 -11.61 3.62
C THR A 169 23.16 -13.01 3.82
N ASN A 170 22.60 -13.28 5.00
CA ASN A 170 21.87 -14.51 5.32
C ASN A 170 20.38 -14.30 5.66
N ALA A 171 19.87 -13.06 5.61
CA ALA A 171 18.44 -12.83 5.70
C ALA A 171 17.80 -13.17 4.37
N ALA A 172 17.32 -14.41 4.31
CA ALA A 172 16.63 -14.99 3.18
C ALA A 172 15.71 -14.00 2.47
N ARG A 173 15.77 -14.07 1.13
CA ARG A 173 14.69 -13.69 0.22
C ARG A 173 13.34 -14.01 0.89
N PHE A 174 12.62 -12.98 1.33
CA PHE A 174 11.34 -13.05 2.06
C PHE A 174 11.42 -13.72 3.44
N SER A 175 11.25 -12.94 4.52
CA SER A 175 10.98 -13.53 5.83
C SER A 175 9.60 -14.23 5.79
N LEU A 176 9.58 -15.52 6.14
CA LEU A 176 8.37 -16.35 6.18
C LEU A 176 7.33 -15.87 7.22
N THR A 177 7.71 -14.90 8.06
CA THR A 177 6.82 -14.23 9.02
C THR A 177 5.99 -13.13 8.38
N SER A 178 6.43 -12.56 7.25
CA SER A 178 5.70 -11.54 6.46
C SER A 178 4.63 -12.12 5.53
N LEU A 179 4.44 -13.44 5.53
CA LEU A 179 3.51 -14.13 4.64
C LEU A 179 2.12 -14.20 5.28
N SER A 180 1.08 -13.83 4.52
CA SER A 180 -0.31 -13.97 4.97
C SER A 180 -0.64 -15.45 5.24
N ALA A 181 -1.67 -15.70 6.05
CA ALA A 181 -2.04 -17.05 6.53
C ALA A 181 -2.22 -18.11 5.42
N ARG A 182 -2.39 -17.70 4.14
CA ARG A 182 -2.50 -18.60 2.99
C ARG A 182 -1.14 -19.04 2.43
N GLN A 183 -0.13 -18.18 2.43
CA GLN A 183 1.20 -18.53 1.91
C GLN A 183 1.94 -19.55 2.79
N ARG A 184 1.64 -19.60 4.10
CA ARG A 184 2.10 -20.69 5.00
C ARG A 184 1.50 -22.06 4.67
N ARG A 185 0.30 -22.12 4.07
CA ARG A 185 -0.35 -23.40 3.75
C ARG A 185 0.25 -24.03 2.50
N SER A 186 0.71 -23.22 1.55
CA SER A 186 1.34 -23.69 0.31
C SER A 186 2.72 -24.30 0.54
N SER A 187 3.49 -23.79 1.52
CA SER A 187 4.82 -24.30 1.83
C SER A 187 4.83 -25.63 2.58
N ASN A 188 3.67 -26.10 3.08
CA ASN A 188 3.56 -27.31 3.89
C ASN A 188 2.78 -28.45 3.20
N SER A 189 2.59 -28.38 1.89
CA SER A 189 1.96 -29.45 1.13
C SER A 189 3.04 -30.37 0.52
N PRO A 190 3.09 -31.67 0.88
CA PRO A 190 4.05 -32.59 0.29
C PRO A 190 3.74 -32.76 -1.20
N ALA A 191 4.78 -32.69 -2.03
CA ALA A 191 4.69 -33.00 -3.46
C ALA A 191 4.17 -34.43 -3.67
N PRO A 192 3.27 -34.68 -4.64
CA PRO A 192 2.87 -36.04 -4.98
C PRO A 192 4.05 -36.74 -5.66
N GLY A 193 4.49 -37.84 -5.05
CA GLY A 193 5.60 -38.65 -5.52
C GLY A 193 5.35 -39.27 -6.90
N ALA A 194 6.39 -39.31 -7.71
CA ALA A 194 6.48 -40.11 -8.92
C ALA A 194 7.09 -41.48 -8.58
N THR A 195 6.39 -42.58 -8.87
CA THR A 195 7.04 -43.87 -9.21
C THR A 195 6.14 -44.76 -10.08
N THR A 196 6.44 -44.75 -11.37
CA THR A 196 6.57 -45.85 -12.36
C THR A 196 6.00 -47.27 -12.12
N SER A 197 5.26 -47.72 -13.16
CA SER A 197 5.22 -49.06 -13.80
C SER A 197 4.35 -50.20 -13.23
N GLY A 198 3.47 -50.72 -14.11
CA GLY A 198 2.86 -52.05 -13.99
C GLY A 198 1.72 -52.30 -14.98
N ARG A 199 2.03 -52.99 -16.08
CA ARG A 199 1.11 -53.45 -17.16
C ARG A 199 -0.14 -54.17 -16.61
N ASN A 200 -1.31 -53.96 -17.21
CA ASN A 200 -2.00 -55.05 -17.92
C ASN A 200 -3.09 -54.61 -18.91
N ARG A 201 -3.22 -55.40 -19.98
CA ARG A 201 -4.19 -55.31 -21.08
C ARG A 201 -5.61 -55.66 -20.60
N PHE A 202 -6.66 -55.10 -21.23
CA PHE A 202 -7.60 -55.83 -22.10
C PHE A 202 -8.86 -55.00 -22.48
N ARG A 203 -9.12 -54.95 -23.80
CA ARG A 203 -10.41 -54.94 -24.55
C ARG A 203 -11.53 -53.89 -24.32
N ARG A 204 -11.70 -53.09 -25.39
CA ARG A 204 -12.86 -52.97 -26.34
C ARG A 204 -14.29 -52.66 -25.85
N ALA A 205 -14.89 -51.73 -26.62
CA ALA A 205 -16.31 -51.55 -27.00
C ALA A 205 -17.25 -51.01 -25.90
N THR A 206 -18.23 -50.12 -26.11
CA THR A 206 -18.87 -49.47 -27.27
C THR A 206 -19.83 -48.39 -26.72
N SER A 207 -20.33 -47.51 -27.60
CA SER A 207 -21.67 -46.87 -27.56
C SER A 207 -21.98 -45.72 -26.56
N ARG A 208 -22.06 -44.50 -27.13
CA ARG A 208 -23.12 -43.47 -26.91
C ARG A 208 -24.49 -43.99 -27.42
N PRO A 209 -25.63 -43.25 -27.32
CA PRO A 209 -25.97 -41.98 -26.66
C PRO A 209 -27.22 -42.12 -25.75
N ASN A 210 -27.69 -41.10 -25.03
CA ASN A 210 -28.81 -40.18 -25.32
C ASN A 210 -29.34 -39.76 -23.91
N SER A 211 -30.12 -38.72 -23.61
CA SER A 211 -30.73 -37.56 -24.25
C SER A 211 -31.49 -36.85 -23.12
N THR A 212 -31.56 -35.51 -23.16
CA THR A 212 -32.67 -34.63 -22.70
C THR A 212 -33.41 -34.94 -21.39
N SER A 213 -33.55 -33.93 -20.53
CA SER A 213 -34.88 -33.41 -20.10
C SER A 213 -34.82 -32.39 -18.94
N ARG A 214 -35.47 -31.24 -19.20
CA ARG A 214 -36.29 -30.41 -18.29
C ARG A 214 -35.65 -29.45 -17.25
N ARG A 215 -35.80 -28.15 -17.55
CA ARG A 215 -36.16 -27.03 -16.63
C ARG A 215 -37.55 -27.30 -15.97
N PRO A 216 -38.15 -26.47 -15.06
CA PRO A 216 -37.80 -25.10 -14.54
C PRO A 216 -37.96 -25.00 -12.99
N ARG A 217 -37.70 -23.89 -12.27
CA ARG A 217 -38.54 -22.68 -12.07
C ARG A 217 -37.93 -21.81 -10.96
N CYS A 218 -38.17 -20.50 -11.07
CA CYS A 218 -38.50 -19.47 -10.04
C CYS A 218 -37.67 -19.43 -8.73
N THR A 219 -37.23 -18.29 -8.21
CA THR A 219 -38.02 -17.11 -7.85
C THR A 219 -37.16 -15.87 -7.64
N ASN A 220 -37.79 -14.74 -7.93
CA ASN A 220 -37.43 -13.37 -7.63
C ASN A 220 -37.55 -13.10 -6.10
N THR A 221 -36.64 -12.35 -5.47
CA THR A 221 -36.97 -11.62 -4.24
C THR A 221 -36.12 -10.35 -4.11
N SER A 222 -36.79 -9.23 -4.26
CA SER A 222 -36.37 -7.87 -3.89
C SER A 222 -36.57 -7.64 -2.39
N THR A 223 -35.61 -6.97 -1.73
CA THR A 223 -35.78 -6.25 -0.45
C THR A 223 -34.72 -5.15 -0.41
N ARG A 224 -35.04 -3.89 -0.71
CA ARG A 224 -35.72 -2.85 0.08
C ARG A 224 -34.93 -2.42 1.33
N ARG A 225 -34.32 -1.22 1.19
CA ARG A 225 -34.14 -0.11 2.14
C ARG A 225 -33.86 -0.44 3.62
N ARG A 226 -32.75 0.09 4.12
CA ARG A 226 -32.70 0.80 5.40
C ARG A 226 -31.95 2.14 5.25
N ARG A 227 -32.63 3.20 5.68
CA ARG A 227 -32.09 4.53 5.95
C ARG A 227 -31.69 4.56 7.43
N SER A 228 -30.60 5.24 7.73
CA SER A 228 -30.24 5.79 9.05
C SER A 228 -29.38 7.02 8.74
N CYS A 229 -29.91 8.24 8.77
CA CYS A 229 -30.06 9.07 9.98
C CYS A 229 -28.82 8.99 10.88
N TRP A 230 -27.85 9.84 10.59
CA TRP A 230 -26.99 10.45 11.60
C TRP A 230 -27.00 11.95 11.37
N GLU A 231 -27.66 12.60 12.32
CA GLU A 231 -27.76 14.03 12.55
C GLU A 231 -26.51 14.42 13.34
N ARG A 232 -25.73 15.39 12.85
CA ARG A 232 -24.70 16.05 13.64
C ARG A 232 -24.69 17.53 13.34
N SER A 233 -25.39 18.25 14.20
CA SER A 233 -25.22 19.67 14.42
C SER A 233 -23.82 19.94 14.96
N SER A 234 -23.11 20.90 14.37
CA SER A 234 -22.06 21.67 15.05
C SER A 234 -22.04 23.11 14.53
N PRO A 235 -21.70 24.09 15.38
CA PRO A 235 -22.02 25.50 15.18
C PRO A 235 -20.89 26.28 14.49
N ARG A 236 -21.28 27.32 13.74
CA ARG A 236 -20.39 28.34 13.18
C ARG A 236 -19.66 29.14 14.27
N PRO A 237 -18.38 29.50 14.08
CA PRO A 237 -17.82 30.71 14.67
C PRO A 237 -17.96 31.90 13.72
N ARG A 238 -18.24 33.05 14.33
CA ARG A 238 -18.50 34.36 13.73
C ARG A 238 -17.23 34.99 13.14
N LEU A 239 -17.43 35.76 12.07
CA LEU A 239 -16.54 36.82 11.62
C LEU A 239 -16.23 37.78 12.78
N LEU A 240 -14.94 38.11 12.96
CA LEU A 240 -14.52 39.35 13.57
C LEU A 240 -13.73 40.15 12.53
N THR A 241 -14.35 41.24 12.11
CA THR A 241 -13.79 42.34 11.35
C THR A 241 -12.85 43.12 12.27
N LEU A 242 -11.62 43.38 11.84
CA LEU A 242 -10.83 44.49 12.38
C LEU A 242 -10.38 45.38 11.23
N VAL A 243 -10.98 46.56 11.19
CA VAL A 243 -10.58 47.73 10.41
C VAL A 243 -9.81 48.64 11.38
N GLU A 244 -8.59 49.04 11.01
CA GLU A 244 -7.98 50.35 11.28
C GLU A 244 -6.62 50.43 10.56
N ARG A 245 -6.45 51.15 9.44
CA ARG A 245 -6.19 52.60 9.27
C ARG A 245 -5.04 53.10 10.16
N THR A 246 -3.81 53.21 9.64
CA THR A 246 -3.08 54.44 9.18
C THR A 246 -1.60 54.22 9.59
N ARG A 247 -0.52 54.70 8.97
CA ARG A 247 -0.17 55.94 8.26
C ARG A 247 1.21 55.70 7.61
N ARG A 248 1.42 56.12 6.36
CA ARG A 248 2.76 56.46 5.85
C ARG A 248 3.16 57.84 6.40
N PRO A 249 4.46 58.13 6.52
CA PRO A 249 4.94 59.32 5.83
C PRO A 249 6.19 59.05 4.99
N ARG A 250 6.33 59.92 3.98
CA ARG A 250 7.49 60.06 3.10
C ARG A 250 8.71 60.57 3.87
N SER A 251 9.89 60.14 3.46
CA SER A 251 11.09 60.95 3.28
C SER A 251 11.90 60.28 2.18
#